data_AF-A0A1X7A9A8-F1
#
_entry.id   AF-A0A1X7A9A8-F1
#
_cell.length_a   1.000
_cell.length_b   1.000
_cell.length_c   1.000
_cell.angle_alpha   90.00
_cell.angle_beta   90.00
_cell.angle_gamma   90.00
#
_symmetry.space_group_name_H-M   'P 1'
#
loop_
_entity.id
_entity.type
_entity.pdbx_description
1 polymer ?
#
loop_
_entity_poly.entity_id
_entity_poly.type
_entity_poly.pdbx_seq_one_letter_code
_entity_poly.pdbx_strand_id
1 'polypeptide(L)'
;MRRNVIIASGLLFAAAASVTATQALTPSEPEVIEIEVSADELQECRETLAQVAQMPAVTDSGSPLLLGVSEDLPSVRCVATEA
;
A
#
# COMPACT_ATOMS: atom_id res chain seq x y z
N MET A 1 -24.83 -16.87 -53.21
CA MET A 1 -24.88 -17.99 -52.24
C MET A 1 -23.54 -18.71 -52.24
N ARG A 2 -22.87 -18.77 -51.07
CA ARG A 2 -22.11 -19.94 -50.58
C ARG A 2 -21.61 -19.64 -49.18
N ARG A 3 -22.30 -20.25 -48.21
CA ARG A 3 -21.98 -20.31 -46.77
C ARG A 3 -20.93 -21.39 -46.58
N ASN A 4 -19.78 -21.03 -46.02
CA ASN A 4 -18.88 -21.98 -45.39
C ASN A 4 -18.70 -21.54 -43.93
N VAL A 5 -19.49 -22.17 -43.05
CA VAL A 5 -19.32 -22.13 -41.61
C VAL A 5 -18.29 -23.19 -41.27
N ILE A 6 -17.15 -22.81 -40.70
CA ILE A 6 -16.20 -23.75 -40.10
C ILE A 6 -16.12 -23.39 -38.62
N ILE A 7 -16.79 -24.21 -37.81
CA ILE A 7 -16.69 -24.21 -36.36
C ILE A 7 -15.37 -24.91 -36.02
N ALA A 8 -14.39 -24.17 -35.52
CA ALA A 8 -13.18 -24.73 -34.94
C ALA A 8 -13.18 -24.41 -33.45
N SER A 9 -13.82 -25.28 -32.66
CA SER A 9 -13.71 -25.29 -31.20
C SER A 9 -12.32 -25.78 -30.81
N GLY A 10 -11.36 -24.85 -30.79
CA GLY A 10 -9.99 -25.08 -30.31
C GLY A 10 -9.92 -24.90 -28.80
N LEU A 11 -9.83 -26.02 -28.09
CA LEU A 11 -9.54 -26.11 -26.66
C LEU A 11 -8.08 -25.73 -26.37
N LEU A 12 -7.88 -25.03 -25.24
CA LEU A 12 -6.64 -24.90 -24.43
C LEU A 12 -5.57 -24.00 -25.07
N PHE A 13 -5.01 -23.01 -24.37
CA PHE A 13 -4.25 -23.16 -23.13
C PHE A 13 -4.59 -22.08 -22.12
N ALA A 14 -4.87 -22.49 -20.88
CA ALA A 14 -4.78 -21.60 -19.72
C ALA A 14 -3.30 -21.22 -19.56
N ALA A 15 -2.92 -20.04 -20.04
CA ALA A 15 -1.69 -19.42 -19.60
C ALA A 15 -1.93 -18.94 -18.16
N ALA A 16 -1.70 -19.83 -17.19
CA ALA A 16 -1.40 -19.37 -15.85
C ALA A 16 -0.06 -18.64 -15.96
N ALA A 17 -0.12 -17.33 -16.17
CA ALA A 17 1.03 -16.47 -15.99
C ALA A 17 1.35 -16.55 -14.49
N SER A 18 2.27 -17.45 -14.14
CA SER A 18 2.95 -17.40 -12.86
C SER A 18 3.66 -16.05 -12.81
N VAL A 19 3.10 -15.09 -12.07
CA VAL A 19 3.81 -13.84 -11.78
C VAL A 19 5.02 -14.23 -10.95
N THR A 20 6.17 -14.30 -11.60
CA THR A 20 7.45 -14.52 -10.95
C THR A 20 7.68 -13.36 -10.00
N ALA A 21 8.13 -13.66 -8.78
CA ALA A 21 8.48 -12.72 -7.74
C ALA A 21 9.68 -11.81 -8.13
N THR A 22 9.51 -10.96 -9.14
CA THR A 22 10.41 -9.87 -9.45
C THR A 22 10.08 -8.71 -8.51
N GLN A 23 10.31 -8.91 -7.20
CA GLN A 23 10.19 -7.84 -6.19
C GLN A 23 11.56 -7.25 -5.82
N ALA A 24 12.63 -7.64 -6.52
CA ALA A 24 13.98 -7.15 -6.25
C ALA A 24 14.40 -5.91 -7.05
N LEU A 25 13.55 -5.39 -7.95
CA LEU A 25 13.90 -4.27 -8.83
C LEU A 25 12.78 -3.23 -9.01
N THR A 26 11.70 -3.32 -8.23
CA THR A 26 10.74 -2.21 -8.14
C THR A 26 11.42 -1.11 -7.33
N PRO A 27 11.48 0.15 -7.80
CA PRO A 27 11.88 1.24 -6.91
C PRO A 27 10.98 1.14 -5.69
N SER A 28 11.56 0.97 -4.50
CA SER A 28 10.80 0.87 -3.25
C SER A 28 9.91 2.10 -3.18
N GLU A 29 8.62 1.92 -3.47
CA GLU A 29 7.63 2.93 -3.15
C GLU A 29 7.78 3.18 -1.65
N PRO A 30 7.80 4.45 -1.20
CA PRO A 30 7.97 4.75 0.22
C PRO A 30 6.95 3.93 1.00
N GLU A 31 7.41 3.15 1.97
CA GLU A 31 6.54 2.28 2.74
C GLU A 31 5.49 3.14 3.44
N VAL A 32 4.21 2.90 3.13
CA VAL A 32 3.07 3.60 3.73
C VAL A 32 2.28 2.61 4.57
N ILE A 33 2.17 2.91 5.86
CA ILE A 33 1.34 2.19 6.82
C ILE A 33 -0.06 2.79 6.79
N GLU A 34 -1.06 1.95 6.58
CA GLU A 34 -2.47 2.37 6.56
C GLU A 34 -3.15 2.05 7.89
N ILE A 35 -3.86 3.04 8.43
CA ILE A 35 -4.75 2.87 9.57
C ILE A 35 -6.18 2.92 9.05
N GLU A 36 -6.84 1.78 9.09
CA GLU A 36 -8.26 1.65 8.74
C GLU A 36 -9.12 2.16 9.90
N VAL A 37 -9.98 3.14 9.61
CA VAL A 37 -10.93 3.73 10.58
C VAL A 37 -12.31 3.86 9.97
N SER A 38 -13.34 4.07 10.80
CA SER A 38 -14.66 4.40 10.28
C SER A 38 -14.67 5.78 9.62
N ALA A 39 -15.66 6.04 8.77
CA ALA A 39 -15.76 7.31 8.04
C ALA A 39 -15.88 8.53 8.98
N ASP A 40 -16.52 8.37 10.13
CA ASP A 40 -16.68 9.41 11.15
C ASP A 40 -15.40 9.69 11.95
N GLU A 41 -14.50 8.70 12.07
CA GLU A 41 -13.22 8.82 12.78
C GLU A 41 -12.07 9.33 11.90
N LEU A 42 -12.25 9.37 10.57
CA LEU A 42 -11.19 9.73 9.62
C LEU A 42 -10.56 11.11 9.92
N GLN A 43 -11.38 12.09 10.29
CA GLN A 43 -10.89 13.44 10.59
C GLN A 43 -10.06 13.47 11.89
N GLU A 44 -10.54 12.82 12.94
CA GLU A 44 -9.85 12.72 14.22
C GLU A 44 -8.50 12.00 14.08
N CYS A 45 -8.49 10.91 13.31
CA CYS A 45 -7.27 10.16 13.03
C CYS A 45 -6.21 11.04 12.34
N ARG A 46 -6.61 11.84 11.35
CA ARG A 46 -5.70 12.78 10.64
C ARG A 46 -5.15 13.87 11.57
N GLU A 47 -5.99 14.42 12.43
CA GLU A 47 -5.57 15.43 13.41
C GLU A 47 -4.60 14.86 14.45
N THR A 48 -4.83 13.63 14.88
CA THR A 48 -3.95 12.92 15.81
C THR A 48 -2.59 12.64 15.16
N LEU A 49 -2.57 12.14 13.92
CA LEU A 49 -1.30 11.92 13.21
C LEU A 49 -0.53 13.23 12.98
N ALA A 50 -1.22 14.33 12.70
CA ALA A 50 -0.57 15.64 12.56
C ALA A 50 0.08 16.12 13.87
N GLN A 51 -0.53 15.81 15.02
CA GLN A 51 0.06 16.10 16.33
C GLN A 51 1.28 15.21 16.60
N VAL A 52 1.18 13.90 16.34
CA VAL A 52 2.29 12.94 16.51
C VAL A 52 3.48 13.29 15.63
N ALA A 53 3.26 13.75 14.40
CA ALA A 53 4.32 14.16 13.47
C ALA A 53 5.17 15.35 13.99
N GLN A 54 4.67 16.11 14.97
CA GLN A 54 5.38 17.21 15.61
C GLN A 54 6.11 16.79 16.89
N MET A 55 5.91 15.55 17.36
CA MET A 55 6.53 15.05 18.56
C MET A 55 7.97 14.59 18.28
N PRO A 56 8.92 14.87 19.19
CA PRO A 56 10.28 14.35 19.05
C PRO A 56 10.27 12.83 19.22
N ALA A 57 10.95 12.13 18.32
CA ALA A 57 11.25 10.71 18.51
C ALA A 57 12.20 10.54 19.69
N VAL A 58 11.94 9.58 20.56
CA VAL A 58 12.75 9.29 21.75
C VAL A 58 13.02 7.79 21.84
N THR A 59 14.11 7.41 22.51
CA THR A 59 14.40 6.03 22.89
C THR A 59 13.48 5.57 24.02
N ASP A 60 13.46 4.26 24.31
CA ASP A 60 12.78 3.70 25.49
C ASP A 60 13.29 4.29 26.81
N SER A 61 14.54 4.76 26.83
CA SER A 61 15.15 5.46 27.97
C SER A 61 14.81 6.97 28.03
N GLY A 62 14.04 7.49 27.08
CA GLY A 62 13.60 8.88 27.01
C GLY A 62 14.59 9.85 26.37
N SER A 63 15.69 9.36 25.80
CA SER A 63 16.67 10.22 25.10
C SER A 63 16.17 10.58 23.70
N PRO A 64 16.26 11.84 23.26
CA PRO A 64 15.86 12.24 21.90
C PRO A 64 16.66 11.49 20.83
N LEU A 65 15.95 10.99 19.83
CA LEU A 65 16.54 10.45 18.60
C LEU A 65 16.76 11.61 17.62
N LEU A 66 18.01 11.80 17.22
CA LEU A 66 18.37 12.76 16.17
C LEU A 66 18.13 12.12 14.79
N LEU A 67 16.86 11.81 14.48
CA LEU A 67 16.49 11.24 13.19
C LEU A 67 16.56 12.34 12.13
N GLY A 68 17.41 12.17 11.12
CA GLY A 68 17.27 12.90 9.86
C GLY A 68 15.92 12.51 9.27
N VAL A 69 15.00 13.47 9.20
CA VAL A 69 13.54 13.30 9.12
C VAL A 69 13.03 12.60 7.85
N SER A 70 13.87 11.98 7.02
CA SER A 70 13.49 11.73 5.62
C SER A 70 14.03 10.49 4.92
N GLU A 71 15.00 9.75 5.45
CA GLU A 71 15.66 8.75 4.59
C GLU A 71 15.15 7.31 4.74
N ASP A 72 14.56 6.91 5.89
CA ASP A 72 14.19 5.50 6.09
C ASP A 72 12.91 5.24 6.93
N LEU A 73 12.12 6.27 7.26
CA LEU A 73 10.91 6.05 8.07
C LEU A 73 9.66 5.90 7.19
N PRO A 74 8.82 4.88 7.43
CA PRO A 74 7.56 4.72 6.71
C PRO A 74 6.60 5.87 7.02
N SER A 75 5.82 6.27 6.02
CA SER A 75 4.74 7.25 6.20
C SER A 75 3.50 6.56 6.77
N VAL A 76 2.68 7.27 7.54
CA VAL A 76 1.42 6.72 8.08
C VAL A 76 0.25 7.54 7.56
N ARG A 77 -0.81 6.87 7.10
CA ARG A 77 -2.06 7.52 6.65
C ARG A 77 -3.30 6.83 7.19
N CYS A 78 -4.34 7.61 7.48
CA CYS A 78 -5.66 7.07 7.81
C CYS A 78 -6.50 6.91 6.55
N VAL A 79 -7.17 5.75 6.43
CA VAL A 79 -8.11 5.43 5.34
C VAL A 79 -9.46 5.06 5.95
N ALA A 80 -10.54 5.56 5.35
CA ALA A 80 -11.88 5.17 5.76
C ALA A 80 -12.26 3.86 5.08
N THR A 81 -12.83 2.92 5.84
CA THR A 81 -13.38 1.67 5.29
C THR A 81 -14.85 1.56 5.63
N GLU A 82 -15.59 0.91 4.73
CA GLU A 82 -16.98 0.53 4.95
C GLU A 82 -16.97 -0.84 5.65
N ALA A 83 -17.22 -0.81 6.96
CA ALA A 83 -17.32 -1.99 7.81
C ALA A 83 -18.59 -2.82 7.54
#